data_AF-W4IAG3-F1
#
_entry.id   AF-W4IAG3-F1
#
_cell.length_a   1.000
_cell.length_b   1.000
_cell.length_c   1.000
_cell.angle_alpha   90.00
_cell.angle_beta   90.00
_cell.angle_gamma   90.00
#
_symmetry.space_group_name_H-M   'P 1'
#
loop_
_entity.id
_entity.type
_entity.pdbx_description
1 polymer ?
#
loop_
_entity_poly.entity_id
_entity_poly.type
_entity_poly.pdbx_seq_one_letter_code
_entity_poly.pdbx_strand_id
1 'polypeptide(L)'
;MKVLLYNILFVLYSICALCVKERNNGFPKRGEGRYLFGRNQMKSQDIEKNNKELSNKMDTQDSKQYITYLYHSSICQYCSKVTSMLKNNDNVEIIKFKENNKIEDFGKFTKPIVVLLKNINKENSLERSIFYEELKRKGKKVQVPALEVNNIILFESDEIIIFYKKLLQKVSNDDKSSLQNRGNIKNDQKKK
;
A
#
# COMPACT_ATOMS: atom_id res chain seq x y z
N MET A 1 -33.44 -5.28 -64.57
CA MET A 1 -33.82 -5.17 -63.14
C MET A 1 -32.90 -5.92 -62.16
N LYS A 2 -32.29 -7.06 -62.50
CA LYS A 2 -31.41 -7.81 -61.57
C LYS A 2 -30.04 -7.16 -61.29
N VAL A 3 -29.47 -6.44 -62.24
CA VAL A 3 -28.13 -5.81 -62.12
C VAL A 3 -28.14 -4.58 -61.20
N LEU A 4 -29.23 -3.80 -61.22
CA LEU A 4 -29.43 -2.64 -60.35
C LEU A 4 -29.55 -3.04 -58.87
N LEU A 5 -30.24 -4.15 -58.60
CA LEU A 5 -30.40 -4.70 -57.25
C LEU A 5 -29.08 -5.21 -56.67
N TYR A 6 -28.23 -5.82 -57.51
CA TYR A 6 -26.89 -6.28 -57.12
C TYR A 6 -25.96 -5.11 -56.77
N ASN A 7 -26.00 -4.02 -57.55
CA ASN A 7 -25.17 -2.84 -57.28
C ASN A 7 -25.59 -2.14 -55.98
N ILE A 8 -26.89 -2.08 -55.67
CA ILE A 8 -27.37 -1.47 -54.41
C ILE A 8 -26.95 -2.32 -53.20
N LEU A 9 -27.05 -3.65 -53.29
CA LEU A 9 -26.61 -4.56 -52.22
C LEU A 9 -25.08 -4.52 -52.01
N PHE A 10 -24.30 -4.38 -53.08
CA PHE A 10 -22.83 -4.29 -53.00
C PHE A 10 -22.34 -2.99 -52.34
N VAL A 11 -23.02 -1.87 -52.63
CA VAL A 11 -22.74 -0.57 -51.99
C VAL A 11 -23.11 -0.59 -50.51
N LEU A 12 -24.27 -1.17 -50.14
CA LEU A 12 -24.67 -1.34 -48.74
C LEU A 12 -23.69 -2.23 -47.95
N TYR A 13 -23.22 -3.33 -48.54
CA TYR A 13 -22.25 -4.22 -47.90
C TYR A 13 -20.87 -3.54 -47.71
N SER A 14 -20.44 -2.71 -48.66
CA SER A 14 -19.18 -1.96 -48.58
C SER A 14 -19.21 -0.86 -47.51
N ILE A 15 -20.34 -0.16 -47.34
CA ILE A 15 -20.50 0.87 -46.29
C ILE A 15 -20.55 0.21 -44.90
N CYS A 16 -21.24 -0.93 -44.75
CA CYS A 16 -21.26 -1.67 -43.48
C CYS A 16 -19.88 -2.22 -43.08
N ALA A 17 -19.05 -2.64 -44.05
CA ALA A 17 -17.69 -3.11 -43.78
C ALA A 17 -16.71 -1.97 -43.39
N LEU A 18 -16.92 -0.75 -43.92
CA LEU A 18 -16.16 0.44 -43.54
C LEU A 18 -16.54 0.95 -42.14
N CYS A 19 -17.82 0.93 -41.76
CA CYS A 19 -18.27 1.35 -40.43
C CYS A 19 -17.87 0.40 -39.28
N VAL A 20 -17.57 -0.88 -39.56
CA VAL A 20 -17.07 -1.83 -38.55
C VAL A 20 -15.56 -1.69 -38.33
N LYS A 21 -14.82 -1.16 -39.31
CA LYS A 21 -13.35 -1.04 -39.25
C LYS A 21 -12.86 0.23 -38.54
N GLU A 22 -13.73 1.22 -38.31
CA GLU A 22 -13.38 2.47 -37.63
C GLU A 22 -13.63 2.47 -36.10
N ARG A 23 -14.07 1.36 -35.49
CA ARG A 23 -14.16 1.27 -34.01
C ARG A 23 -12.87 0.83 -33.32
N ASN A 24 -11.86 0.39 -34.08
CA ASN A 24 -10.54 0.02 -33.58
C ASN A 24 -9.47 0.63 -34.48
N ASN A 25 -9.16 1.92 -34.28
CA ASN A 25 -7.81 2.50 -34.28
C ASN A 25 -7.83 4.00 -34.58
N GLY A 26 -7.54 4.81 -33.56
CA GLY A 26 -7.18 6.22 -33.68
C GLY A 26 -5.88 6.54 -32.93
N PHE A 27 -4.74 6.35 -33.61
CA PHE A 27 -3.52 7.20 -33.75
C PHE A 27 -2.87 7.95 -32.53
N PRO A 28 -1.60 8.48 -32.61
CA PRO A 28 -0.42 8.14 -33.44
C PRO A 28 0.99 8.26 -32.72
N LYS A 29 2.06 7.99 -33.50
CA LYS A 29 3.46 8.53 -33.49
C LYS A 29 4.63 7.80 -32.79
N ARG A 30 5.63 7.53 -33.65
CA ARG A 30 7.05 7.23 -33.40
C ARG A 30 7.72 8.28 -32.52
N GLY A 31 8.61 7.83 -31.63
CA GLY A 31 9.57 8.65 -30.91
C GLY A 31 10.40 7.77 -29.96
N GLU A 32 11.68 7.64 -30.25
CA GLU A 32 12.67 6.82 -29.58
C GLU A 32 12.74 7.00 -28.05
N GLY A 33 12.91 5.90 -27.34
CA GLY A 33 13.13 5.90 -25.90
C GLY A 33 13.07 4.49 -25.33
N ARG A 34 14.12 3.71 -25.60
CA ARG A 34 14.34 2.43 -24.92
C ARG A 34 14.49 2.70 -23.42
N TYR A 35 13.43 2.48 -22.65
CA TYR A 35 13.55 2.23 -21.22
C TYR A 35 13.11 0.80 -20.93
N LEU A 36 14.13 -0.07 -20.95
CA LEU A 36 14.14 -1.36 -20.30
C LEU A 36 13.95 -1.14 -18.79
N PHE A 37 12.71 -1.12 -18.31
CA PHE A 37 12.44 -1.37 -16.89
C PHE A 37 11.41 -2.48 -16.79
N GLY A 38 11.87 -3.62 -16.26
CA GLY A 38 11.14 -4.87 -16.16
C GLY A 38 9.77 -4.69 -15.52
N ARG A 39 8.77 -5.34 -16.11
CA ARG A 39 7.41 -5.49 -15.58
C ARG A 39 7.44 -6.34 -14.32
N ASN A 40 7.90 -5.80 -13.20
CA ASN A 40 7.35 -6.22 -11.91
C ASN A 40 5.97 -5.58 -11.83
N GLN A 41 4.96 -6.25 -12.39
CA GLN A 41 3.57 -5.92 -12.15
C GLN A 41 3.34 -6.03 -10.64
N MET A 42 3.41 -4.90 -9.92
CA MET A 42 2.95 -4.84 -8.53
C MET A 42 1.49 -5.28 -8.54
N LYS A 43 1.21 -6.46 -7.97
CA LYS A 43 -0.12 -7.04 -7.90
C LYS A 43 -1.05 -6.11 -7.13
N SER A 44 -2.31 -6.00 -7.58
CA SER A 44 -3.37 -5.37 -6.78
C SER A 44 -3.40 -6.07 -5.43
N GLN A 45 -3.40 -5.28 -4.35
CA GLN A 45 -3.46 -5.79 -3.00
C GLN A 45 -4.92 -6.00 -2.60
N ASP A 46 -5.17 -6.91 -1.66
CA ASP A 46 -6.51 -7.14 -1.12
C ASP A 46 -6.90 -5.91 -0.27
N ILE A 47 -8.12 -5.42 -0.51
CA ILE A 47 -8.68 -4.28 0.21
C ILE A 47 -9.61 -4.85 1.26
N GLU A 48 -9.18 -4.78 2.51
CA GLU A 48 -9.98 -5.27 3.62
C GLU A 48 -10.76 -4.14 4.27
N LYS A 49 -12.05 -4.38 4.51
CA LYS A 49 -12.93 -3.43 5.21
C LYS A 49 -12.73 -3.49 6.73
N ASN A 50 -12.07 -4.53 7.26
CA ASN A 50 -11.97 -4.80 8.70
C ASN A 50 -10.57 -5.29 9.07
N ASN A 51 -10.07 -4.92 10.25
CA ASN A 51 -8.78 -5.34 10.80
C ASN A 51 -8.61 -6.86 11.04
N LYS A 52 -9.67 -7.67 10.92
CA LYS A 52 -9.65 -9.11 11.24
C LYS A 52 -8.60 -9.89 10.45
N GLU A 53 -8.55 -9.76 9.13
CA GLU A 53 -7.57 -10.49 8.33
C GLU A 53 -6.13 -10.00 8.60
N LEU A 54 -5.97 -8.70 8.83
CA LEU A 54 -4.68 -8.09 9.15
C LEU A 54 -4.15 -8.61 10.49
N SER A 55 -5.02 -8.69 11.50
CA SER A 55 -4.69 -9.23 12.83
C SER A 55 -4.27 -10.70 12.72
N ASN A 56 -5.07 -11.52 12.02
CA ASN A 56 -4.78 -12.95 11.86
C ASN A 56 -3.45 -13.22 11.14
N LYS A 57 -3.10 -12.45 10.10
CA LYS A 57 -1.81 -12.57 9.41
C LYS A 57 -0.63 -12.10 10.26
N MET A 58 -0.86 -11.25 11.26
CA MET A 58 0.18 -10.79 12.18
C MET A 58 0.36 -11.73 13.37
N ASP A 59 -0.71 -12.39 13.82
CA ASP A 59 -0.65 -13.35 14.92
C ASP A 59 0.17 -14.59 14.55
N THR A 60 0.18 -14.95 13.26
CA THR A 60 1.01 -16.06 12.74
C THR A 60 2.46 -15.66 12.43
N GLN A 61 2.80 -14.38 12.49
CA GLN A 61 4.16 -13.90 12.24
C GLN A 61 4.93 -13.72 13.55
N ASP A 62 5.96 -14.54 13.74
CA ASP A 62 7.03 -14.33 14.73
C ASP A 62 8.05 -13.31 14.22
N SER A 63 7.59 -12.07 14.08
CA SER A 63 8.42 -10.97 13.61
C SER A 63 9.08 -10.27 14.79
N LYS A 64 10.42 -10.21 14.79
CA LYS A 64 11.18 -9.34 15.71
C LYS A 64 10.87 -7.86 15.50
N GLN A 65 10.36 -7.51 14.32
CA GLN A 65 10.07 -6.15 13.93
C GLN A 65 8.93 -6.08 12.93
N TYR A 66 8.02 -5.14 13.14
CA TYR A 66 6.83 -4.89 12.33
C TYR A 66 7.04 -3.62 11.51
N ILE A 67 7.18 -3.74 10.19
CA ILE A 67 7.32 -2.61 9.28
C ILE A 67 5.97 -2.35 8.61
N THR A 68 5.43 -1.15 8.79
CA THR A 68 4.16 -0.72 8.21
C THR A 68 4.35 0.52 7.33
N TYR A 69 3.52 0.68 6.31
CA TYR A 69 3.48 1.89 5.51
C TYR A 69 2.18 2.63 5.81
N LEU A 70 2.29 3.90 6.19
CA LEU A 70 1.13 4.75 6.45
C LEU A 70 1.11 5.89 5.43
N TYR A 71 0.19 5.79 4.48
CA TYR A 71 -0.11 6.86 3.54
C TYR A 71 -0.93 7.92 4.26
N HIS A 72 -0.45 9.16 4.21
CA HIS A 72 -1.08 10.28 4.88
C HIS A 72 -1.06 11.53 3.99
N SER A 73 -1.79 12.56 4.39
CA SER A 73 -1.70 13.90 3.81
C SER A 73 -1.67 14.92 4.94
N SER A 74 -0.95 16.03 4.79
CA SER A 74 -0.83 17.08 5.81
C SER A 74 -2.17 17.73 6.18
N ILE A 75 -3.10 17.80 5.22
CA ILE A 75 -4.44 18.39 5.40
C ILE A 75 -5.49 17.39 5.91
N CYS A 76 -5.13 16.12 6.07
CA CYS A 76 -6.06 15.06 6.45
C CYS A 76 -6.19 14.97 7.98
N GLN A 77 -7.32 15.43 8.53
CA GLN A 77 -7.58 15.40 9.97
C GLN A 77 -7.54 13.96 10.55
N TYR A 78 -8.09 12.98 9.84
CA TYR A 78 -8.05 11.58 10.24
C TYR A 78 -6.62 11.00 10.26
N CYS A 79 -5.74 11.50 9.40
CA CYS A 79 -4.34 11.12 9.38
C CYS A 79 -3.59 11.67 10.60
N SER A 80 -3.92 12.89 11.02
CA SER A 80 -3.41 13.48 12.27
C SER A 80 -3.82 12.65 13.49
N LYS A 81 -5.05 12.11 13.52
CA LYS A 81 -5.52 11.22 14.61
C LYS A 81 -4.62 9.98 14.75
N VAL A 82 -4.37 9.25 13.66
CA VAL A 82 -3.54 8.03 13.67
C VAL A 82 -2.09 8.35 14.05
N THR A 83 -1.50 9.36 13.41
CA THR A 83 -0.09 9.71 13.64
C THR A 83 0.17 10.23 15.06
N SER A 84 -0.78 10.96 15.65
CA SER A 84 -0.67 11.47 17.02
C SER A 84 -0.69 10.36 18.06
N MET A 85 -1.49 9.30 17.84
CA MET A 85 -1.53 8.13 18.71
C MET A 85 -0.19 7.37 18.75
N LEU A 86 0.58 7.42 17.67
CA LEU A 86 1.85 6.71 17.52
C LEU A 86 3.07 7.52 17.98
N LYS A 87 3.02 8.86 17.89
CA LYS A 87 4.19 9.76 17.99
C LYS A 87 4.97 9.66 19.31
N ASN A 88 4.31 9.31 20.41
CA ASN A 88 4.90 9.29 21.75
C ASN A 88 5.01 7.87 22.32
N ASN A 89 5.06 6.84 21.48
CA ASN A 89 5.17 5.46 21.93
C ASN A 89 6.62 4.95 21.89
N ASP A 90 7.10 4.39 23.00
CA ASP A 90 8.47 3.91 23.14
C ASP A 90 8.79 2.77 22.16
N ASN A 91 7.79 1.98 21.79
CA ASN A 91 7.92 0.83 20.89
C ASN A 91 7.77 1.19 19.40
N VAL A 92 7.48 2.45 19.06
CA VAL A 92 7.23 2.90 17.68
C VAL A 92 8.29 3.88 17.19
N GLU A 93 8.86 3.57 16.03
CA GLU A 93 9.73 4.45 15.26
C GLU A 93 8.95 4.97 14.04
N ILE A 94 8.76 6.29 13.96
CA ILE A 94 8.06 6.93 12.84
C ILE A 94 9.10 7.57 11.92
N ILE A 95 9.12 7.15 10.66
CA ILE A 95 10.08 7.59 9.66
C ILE A 95 9.34 8.30 8.53
N LYS A 96 9.77 9.52 8.19
CA LYS A 96 9.27 10.21 6.98
C LYS A 96 9.89 9.56 5.75
N PHE A 97 9.08 8.79 5.02
CA PHE A 97 9.53 8.04 3.85
C PHE A 97 9.37 8.93 2.60
N LYS A 98 10.49 9.23 1.93
CA LYS A 98 10.50 10.01 0.68
C LYS A 98 10.44 9.08 -0.53
N GLU A 99 10.03 9.61 -1.67
CA GLU A 99 9.72 8.82 -2.89
C GLU A 99 10.89 7.96 -3.40
N ASN A 100 12.12 8.45 -3.25
CA ASN A 100 13.32 7.75 -3.71
C ASN A 100 14.00 6.92 -2.60
N ASN A 101 13.43 6.88 -1.40
CA ASN A 101 14.03 6.13 -0.31
C ASN A 101 13.77 4.64 -0.52
N LYS A 102 14.78 3.82 -0.23
CA LYS A 102 14.65 2.39 -0.07
C LYS A 102 14.68 2.06 1.43
N ILE A 103 14.12 0.90 1.80
CA ILE A 103 14.11 0.49 3.22
C ILE A 103 15.55 0.32 3.73
N GLU A 104 16.44 -0.15 2.87
CA GLU A 104 17.85 -0.38 3.16
C GLU A 104 18.60 0.91 3.51
N ASP A 105 18.10 2.07 3.06
CA ASP A 105 18.73 3.38 3.30
C ASP A 105 18.57 3.85 4.76
N PHE A 106 17.64 3.28 5.52
CA PHE A 106 17.36 3.68 6.90
C PHE A 106 18.21 2.93 7.94
N GLY A 107 19.14 2.08 7.50
CA GLY A 107 20.01 1.31 8.39
C GLY A 107 19.24 0.30 9.25
N LYS A 108 19.79 -0.02 10.42
CA LYS A 108 19.12 -0.92 11.38
C LYS A 108 18.12 -0.14 12.23
N PHE A 109 16.86 -0.53 12.13
CA PHE A 109 15.80 -0.02 12.98
C PHE A 109 15.97 -0.49 14.42
N THR A 110 15.66 0.38 15.37
CA THR A 110 15.89 0.13 16.80
C THR A 110 14.64 -0.28 17.56
N LYS A 111 13.46 0.10 17.04
CA LYS A 111 12.19 -0.16 17.70
C LYS A 111 11.41 -1.30 17.04
N PRO A 112 10.65 -2.08 17.81
CA PRO A 112 9.92 -3.24 17.28
C PRO A 112 8.82 -2.88 16.29
N ILE A 113 8.29 -1.65 16.29
CA ILE A 113 7.32 -1.19 15.31
C ILE A 113 7.92 -0.02 14.53
N VAL A 114 7.98 -0.14 13.21
CA VAL A 114 8.51 0.88 12.29
C VAL A 114 7.40 1.32 11.36
N VAL A 115 7.08 2.62 11.37
CA VAL A 115 6.02 3.22 10.56
C VAL A 115 6.64 4.15 9.54
N LEU A 116 6.56 3.75 8.27
CA LEU A 116 7.04 4.52 7.13
C LEU A 116 5.92 5.44 6.63
N LEU A 117 6.02 6.73 6.97
CA LEU A 117 5.07 7.77 6.58
C LEU A 117 5.27 8.17 5.12
N LYS A 118 4.34 7.77 4.26
CA LYS A 118 4.29 8.16 2.85
C LYS A 118 3.35 9.35 2.68
N ASN A 119 3.90 10.53 2.42
CA ASN A 119 3.10 11.73 2.24
C ASN A 119 2.53 11.80 0.82
N ILE A 120 1.20 11.77 0.72
CA ILE A 120 0.47 12.04 -0.51
C ILE A 120 0.26 13.55 -0.56
N ASN A 121 1.15 14.23 -1.28
CA ASN A 121 0.99 15.64 -1.59
C ASN A 121 -0.35 15.84 -2.30
N LYS A 122 -1.14 16.79 -1.79
CA LYS A 122 -2.46 17.11 -2.36
C LYS A 122 -2.69 18.61 -2.55
N GLU A 123 -1.62 19.38 -2.77
CA GLU A 123 -1.74 20.82 -2.98
C GLU A 123 -0.97 21.23 -4.23
N ASN A 124 -1.74 21.59 -5.27
CA ASN A 124 -1.38 22.47 -6.39
C ASN A 124 -0.17 22.12 -7.29
N SER A 125 0.36 20.90 -7.29
CA SER A 125 1.29 20.47 -8.33
C SER A 125 0.55 19.85 -9.52
N LEU A 126 0.90 20.27 -10.73
CA LEU A 126 0.57 19.59 -11.99
C LEU A 126 0.99 18.10 -11.96
N GLU A 127 1.90 17.74 -11.05
CA GLU A 127 2.46 16.40 -10.86
C GLU A 127 2.09 15.82 -9.50
N ARG A 128 1.33 14.72 -9.49
CA ARG A 128 0.99 13.98 -8.27
C ARG A 128 2.24 13.25 -7.74
N SER A 129 2.33 13.09 -6.42
CA SER A 129 3.39 12.28 -5.79
C SER A 129 3.40 10.83 -6.29
N ILE A 130 4.56 10.18 -6.30
CA ILE A 130 4.69 8.76 -6.64
C ILE A 130 3.83 7.89 -5.72
N PHE A 131 3.72 8.26 -4.44
CA PHE A 131 2.87 7.55 -3.47
C PHE A 131 1.38 7.64 -3.78
N TYR A 132 0.92 8.69 -4.46
CA TYR A 132 -0.45 8.79 -4.93
C TYR A 132 -0.73 7.67 -5.94
N GLU A 133 0.10 7.54 -6.97
CA GLU A 133 -0.11 6.55 -8.02
C GLU A 133 0.15 5.13 -7.50
N GLU A 134 1.07 4.97 -6.55
CA GLU A 134 1.26 3.72 -5.81
C GLU A 134 -0.03 3.30 -5.08
N LEU A 135 -0.61 4.18 -4.25
CA LEU A 135 -1.82 3.89 -3.50
C LEU A 135 -3.01 3.64 -4.43
N LYS A 136 -3.15 4.44 -5.50
CA LYS A 136 -4.20 4.25 -6.50
C LYS A 136 -4.11 2.87 -7.16
N ARG A 137 -2.89 2.44 -7.53
CA ARG A 137 -2.65 1.16 -8.19
C ARG A 137 -2.87 -0.01 -7.24
N LYS A 138 -2.38 0.06 -6.00
CA LYS A 138 -2.48 -1.02 -5.02
C LYS A 138 -3.86 -1.13 -4.38
N GLY A 139 -4.41 0.01 -3.95
CA GLY A 139 -5.64 0.11 -3.17
C GLY A 139 -6.88 0.48 -3.98
N LYS A 140 -6.80 0.55 -5.31
CA LYS A 140 -7.88 0.86 -6.28
C LYS A 140 -8.55 2.24 -6.13
N LYS A 141 -8.34 2.94 -5.02
CA LYS A 141 -8.79 4.31 -4.74
C LYS A 141 -7.73 5.04 -3.93
N VAL A 142 -7.75 6.37 -3.98
CA VAL A 142 -6.87 7.23 -3.19
C VAL A 142 -7.67 7.82 -2.04
N GLN A 143 -7.69 7.10 -0.92
CA GLN A 143 -8.25 7.55 0.36
C GLN A 143 -7.14 7.52 1.40
N VAL A 144 -7.06 8.55 2.24
CA VAL A 144 -6.12 8.64 3.35
C VAL A 144 -6.88 8.91 4.65
N PRO A 145 -6.41 8.40 5.82
CA PRO A 145 -5.22 7.57 5.98
C PRO A 145 -5.37 6.20 5.32
N ALA A 146 -4.28 5.65 4.84
CA ALA A 146 -4.24 4.26 4.41
C ALA A 146 -3.06 3.55 5.03
N LEU A 147 -3.31 2.43 5.69
CA LEU A 147 -2.30 1.55 6.23
C LEU A 147 -2.06 0.40 5.24
N GLU A 148 -0.82 0.19 4.84
CA GLU A 148 -0.39 -0.99 4.08
C GLU A 148 0.53 -1.84 4.96
N VAL A 149 0.15 -3.11 5.13
CA VAL A 149 0.95 -4.14 5.83
C VAL A 149 0.68 -5.48 5.14
N ASN A 150 1.73 -6.27 4.86
CA ASN A 150 1.61 -7.63 4.31
C ASN A 150 0.67 -7.75 3.08
N ASN A 151 0.74 -6.79 2.16
CA ASN A 151 -0.13 -6.73 0.98
C ASN A 151 -1.63 -6.54 1.25
N ILE A 152 -2.00 -6.03 2.42
CA ILE A 152 -3.37 -5.61 2.74
C ILE A 152 -3.36 -4.08 2.91
N ILE A 153 -4.38 -3.42 2.37
CA ILE A 153 -4.62 -2.00 2.59
C ILE A 153 -5.89 -1.79 3.43
N LEU A 154 -5.77 -0.98 4.48
CA LEU A 154 -6.85 -0.57 5.37
C LEU A 154 -7.00 0.95 5.33
N PHE A 155 -8.21 1.44 5.08
CA PHE A 155 -8.49 2.88 4.91
C PHE A 155 -9.19 3.53 6.12
N GLU A 156 -9.88 2.75 6.93
CA GLU A 156 -10.70 3.29 8.01
C GLU A 156 -9.83 3.64 9.22
N SER A 157 -9.82 4.93 9.60
CA SER A 157 -8.92 5.43 10.63
C SER A 157 -9.10 4.75 12.00
N ASP A 158 -10.33 4.39 12.37
CA ASP A 158 -10.60 3.69 13.63
C ASP A 158 -10.11 2.25 13.59
N GLU A 159 -10.26 1.56 12.46
CA GLU A 159 -9.73 0.22 12.25
C GLU A 159 -8.19 0.22 12.28
N ILE A 160 -7.56 1.23 11.69
CA ILE A 160 -6.10 1.43 11.74
C ILE A 160 -5.65 1.62 13.20
N ILE A 161 -6.38 2.41 13.99
CA ILE A 161 -6.08 2.63 15.41
C ILE A 161 -6.24 1.33 16.20
N ILE A 162 -7.31 0.55 15.96
CA ILE A 162 -7.53 -0.74 16.61
C ILE A 162 -6.38 -1.70 16.31
N PHE A 163 -5.94 -1.75 15.06
CA PHE A 163 -4.79 -2.54 14.65
C PHE A 163 -3.52 -2.17 15.42
N TYR A 164 -3.16 -0.89 15.46
CA TYR A 164 -1.95 -0.46 16.18
C TYR A 164 -2.05 -0.71 17.68
N LYS A 165 -3.22 -0.56 18.30
CA LYS A 165 -3.42 -0.90 19.71
C LYS A 165 -3.14 -2.38 19.98
N LYS A 166 -3.65 -3.29 19.15
CA LYS A 166 -3.37 -4.73 19.26
C LYS A 166 -1.88 -5.02 19.10
N LEU A 167 -1.24 -4.41 18.10
CA LEU A 167 0.18 -4.61 17.82
C LEU A 167 1.06 -4.16 18.99
N LEU A 168 0.75 -3.01 19.58
CA LEU A 168 1.43 -2.49 20.77
C LEU A 168 1.28 -3.39 22.00
N GLN A 169 0.09 -3.97 22.19
CA GLN A 169 -0.14 -4.94 23.27
C GLN A 169 0.70 -6.20 23.08
N LYS A 170 0.79 -6.71 21.85
CA LYS A 170 1.60 -7.88 21.51
C LYS A 170 3.08 -7.66 21.87
N VAL A 171 3.66 -6.58 21.35
CA VAL A 171 5.06 -6.20 21.65
C VAL A 171 5.31 -6.05 23.16
N SER A 172 4.40 -5.39 23.88
CA SER A 172 4.56 -5.18 25.33
C SER A 172 4.50 -6.48 26.15
N ASN A 173 3.79 -7.49 25.66
CA ASN A 173 3.69 -8.79 26.33
C ASN A 173 4.92 -9.67 26.05
N ASP A 174 5.52 -9.58 24.86
CA ASP A 174 6.75 -10.28 24.51
C ASP A 174 7.94 -9.80 25.37
N ASP A 175 8.01 -8.50 25.66
CA ASP A 175 9.02 -7.97 26.58
C ASP A 175 8.87 -8.53 27.99
N LYS A 176 7.63 -8.64 28.50
CA LYS A 176 7.36 -9.20 29.83
C LYS A 176 7.66 -10.69 29.93
N SER A 177 7.32 -11.48 28.91
CA SER A 177 7.61 -12.91 28.89
C SER A 177 9.11 -13.18 28.83
N SER A 178 9.87 -12.38 28.08
CA SER A 178 11.33 -12.49 28.01
C SER A 178 12.01 -12.12 29.33
N LEU A 179 11.48 -11.13 30.07
CA LEU A 179 11.99 -10.72 31.38
C LEU A 179 11.70 -11.75 32.47
N GLN A 180 10.51 -12.37 32.47
CA GLN A 180 10.16 -13.44 33.41
C GLN A 180 11.05 -14.69 33.21
N ASN A 181 11.32 -15.07 31.97
CA ASN A 181 12.21 -16.20 31.67
C ASN A 181 13.66 -15.94 32.08
N ARG A 182 14.17 -14.70 31.96
CA ARG A 182 15.51 -14.32 32.45
C ARG A 182 15.61 -14.30 33.99
N GLY A 183 14.52 -13.97 34.68
CA GLY A 183 14.45 -14.02 36.15
C GLY A 183 14.54 -15.45 36.70
N ASN A 184 13.90 -16.42 36.04
CA ASN A 184 13.94 -17.82 36.46
C ASN A 184 15.32 -18.47 36.26
N ILE A 185 16.04 -18.16 35.18
CA ILE A 185 17.38 -18.73 34.92
C ILE A 185 18.42 -18.27 35.96
N LYS A 186 18.31 -17.03 36.47
CA LYS A 186 19.23 -16.54 37.52
C LYS A 186 19.00 -17.18 38.88
N ASN A 187 17.80 -17.69 39.15
CA ASN A 187 17.48 -18.35 40.42
C ASN A 187 17.93 -19.82 40.46
N ASP A 188 18.07 -20.48 39.30
CA ASP A 188 18.59 -21.85 39.23
C ASP A 188 20.13 -21.92 39.29
N GLN A 189 20.84 -20.87 38.88
CA GLN A 189 22.31 -20.84 38.97
C GLN A 189 22.86 -20.56 40.38
N LYS A 190 21.99 -20.23 41.35
CA LYS A 190 22.38 -19.99 42.76
C LYS A 190 22.17 -21.20 43.68
N LYS A 191 21.78 -22.35 43.13
CA LYS A 191 21.48 -23.60 43.86
C LYS A 191 22.42 -24.78 43.54
N LYS A 192 23.59 -24.52 42.96
CA LYS A 192 24.66 -25.52 42.83
C LYS A 192 25.86 -25.13 43.69
#